data_AF-A0A7Y5CMA2-F1
#
_entry.id   AF-A0A7Y5CMA2-F1
#
_cell.length_a   1.000
_cell.length_b   1.000
_cell.length_c   1.000
_cell.angle_alpha   90.00
_cell.angle_beta   90.00
_cell.angle_gamma   90.00
#
_symmetry.space_group_name_H-M   'P 1'
#
loop_
_entity.id
_entity.type
_entity.pdbx_description
1 polymer ?
#
loop_
_entity_poly.entity_id
_entity_poly.type
_entity_poly.pdbx_seq_one_letter_code
_entity_poly.pdbx_strand_id
1 'polypeptide(L)'
;MNITNDPRIERILTLPEGSTAEWKSDLRRLESGDATLTRKSAGEASIKAVQRLLIFLGYSTSSTGAFAIDGDFGRGTNRAVAQFQFENSLNSNLRRSMLCYDCTWQTASKNIVAIPDTRLTVATLEKMLQTALRMIETRNLMCGDFEEALFHLNGLHRSQFLPCKEILNRYGTLVDAAIQGVRSEQGFAIVPEWMLAIIKQETGGVVRPRFEQHYLSRFNQQEPRTDFVELRYRSMSFGLGQIMGENYRRVGAASAHAMFTSPLADQVLFVARFLAQRREVVIKRNPSEADFHTLARFYNGPGYASHFYHESLATWFKEFRLLLS
;
A
#
# COMPACT_ATOMS: atom_id res chain seq x y z
N MET A 1 4.41 19.19 21.24
CA MET A 1 4.72 17.77 20.99
C MET A 1 6.23 17.58 20.85
N ASN A 2 6.92 17.01 21.83
CA ASN A 2 8.38 16.81 21.73
C ASN A 2 8.78 15.70 20.72
N ILE A 3 7.81 14.85 20.34
CA ILE A 3 8.00 13.69 19.45
C ILE A 3 8.34 14.11 18.00
N THR A 4 7.96 15.32 17.57
CA THR A 4 8.26 15.81 16.22
C THR A 4 9.73 16.17 16.00
N ASN A 5 10.54 16.17 17.06
CA ASN A 5 12.00 16.32 16.99
C ASN A 5 12.72 14.96 16.81
N ASP A 6 12.00 13.83 16.82
CA ASP A 6 12.61 12.53 16.53
C ASP A 6 13.03 12.47 15.05
N PRO A 7 14.30 12.17 14.73
CA PRO A 7 14.79 12.16 13.35
C PRO A 7 14.07 11.13 12.46
N ARG A 8 13.54 10.04 13.04
CA ARG A 8 12.75 9.05 12.30
C ARG A 8 11.42 9.64 11.86
N ILE A 9 10.77 10.42 12.73
CA ILE A 9 9.53 11.12 12.41
C ILE A 9 9.77 12.15 11.30
N GLU A 10 10.83 12.95 11.40
CA GLU A 10 11.14 13.95 10.36
C GLU A 10 11.30 13.30 8.98
N ARG A 11 11.98 12.15 8.90
CA ARG A 11 12.14 11.36 7.66
C ARG A 11 10.83 10.80 7.10
N ILE A 12 9.85 10.50 7.97
CA ILE A 12 8.50 10.12 7.52
C ILE A 12 7.79 11.35 6.96
N LEU A 13 7.79 12.46 7.68
CA LEU A 13 6.98 13.64 7.36
C LEU A 13 7.51 14.42 6.15
N THR A 14 8.80 14.33 5.85
CA THR A 14 9.45 15.16 4.82
C THR A 14 10.36 14.33 3.94
N LEU A 15 10.44 14.69 2.65
CA LEU A 15 11.46 14.12 1.75
C LEU A 15 12.86 14.56 2.20
N PRO A 16 13.93 13.80 1.92
CA PRO A 16 15.31 14.22 2.21
C PRO A 16 15.66 15.62 1.69
N GLU A 17 15.14 16.00 0.53
CA GLU A 17 15.32 17.29 -0.14
C GLU A 17 14.27 18.36 0.27
N GLY A 18 13.29 17.99 1.10
CA GLY A 18 12.16 18.84 1.46
C GLY A 18 12.45 19.78 2.64
N SER A 19 11.78 20.93 2.67
CA SER A 19 11.83 21.85 3.81
C SER A 19 10.86 21.45 4.91
N THR A 20 11.28 21.59 6.17
CA THR A 20 10.42 21.35 7.34
C THR A 20 9.75 22.62 7.89
N ALA A 21 10.11 23.80 7.36
CA ALA A 21 9.73 25.07 7.96
C ALA A 21 8.20 25.29 7.98
N GLU A 22 7.52 24.98 6.88
CA GLU A 22 6.09 25.22 6.70
C GLU A 22 5.25 24.32 7.62
N TRP A 23 5.44 23.01 7.56
CA TRP A 23 4.65 22.10 8.41
C TRP A 23 4.98 22.26 9.89
N LYS A 24 6.21 22.63 10.26
CA LYS A 24 6.55 22.97 11.66
C LYS A 24 5.83 24.25 12.11
N SER A 25 5.57 25.19 11.20
CA SER A 25 4.81 26.41 11.51
C SER A 25 3.33 26.12 11.76
N ASP A 26 2.68 25.38 10.86
CA ASP A 26 1.29 24.98 11.05
C ASP A 26 1.11 24.04 12.24
N LEU A 27 2.10 23.20 12.56
CA LEU A 27 2.10 22.39 13.76
C LEU A 27 2.03 23.27 15.03
N ARG A 28 2.87 24.32 15.12
CA ARG A 28 2.83 25.26 16.26
C ARG A 28 1.47 25.94 16.40
N ARG A 29 0.86 26.32 15.27
CA ARG A 29 -0.50 26.90 15.24
C ARG A 29 -1.55 25.90 15.73
N LEU A 30 -1.45 24.64 15.30
CA LEU A 30 -2.34 23.57 15.76
C LEU A 30 -2.21 23.35 17.28
N GLU A 31 -0.97 23.34 17.79
CA GLU A 31 -0.66 23.18 19.22
C GLU A 31 -1.16 24.36 20.06
N SER A 32 -1.12 25.59 19.53
CA SER A 32 -1.68 26.77 20.20
C SER A 32 -3.22 26.83 20.14
N GLY A 33 -3.86 25.85 19.49
CA GLY A 33 -5.32 25.81 19.35
C GLY A 33 -5.88 26.80 18.33
N ASP A 34 -5.09 27.22 17.34
CA ASP A 34 -5.53 28.14 16.28
C ASP A 34 -6.75 27.57 15.54
N ALA A 35 -7.93 28.15 15.80
CA ALA A 35 -9.19 27.75 15.19
C ALA A 35 -9.27 28.09 13.70
N THR A 36 -8.41 28.99 13.20
CA THR A 36 -8.34 29.36 11.79
C THR A 36 -7.54 28.36 10.96
N LEU A 37 -6.74 27.50 11.59
CA LEU A 37 -6.05 26.41 10.92
C LEU A 37 -7.05 25.28 10.62
N THR A 38 -7.39 25.15 9.35
CA THR A 38 -8.35 24.20 8.82
C THR A 38 -7.72 23.47 7.64
N ARG A 39 -8.39 22.42 7.17
CA ARG A 39 -7.99 21.74 5.93
C ARG A 39 -7.93 22.64 4.68
N LYS A 40 -8.55 23.84 4.72
CA LYS A 40 -8.54 24.82 3.62
C LYS A 40 -7.47 25.90 3.76
N SER A 41 -6.91 26.06 4.96
CA SER A 41 -5.96 27.14 5.30
C SER A 41 -4.59 26.62 5.73
N ALA A 42 -4.47 25.31 5.98
CA ALA A 42 -3.19 24.65 6.16
C ALA A 42 -2.39 24.68 4.85
N GLY A 43 -1.08 24.86 4.97
CA GLY A 43 -0.16 24.84 3.85
C GLY A 43 -0.12 23.47 3.15
N GLU A 44 0.22 23.46 1.87
CA GLU A 44 0.29 22.24 1.06
C GLU A 44 1.31 21.26 1.66
N ALA A 45 2.47 21.76 2.11
CA ALA A 45 3.50 20.91 2.74
C ALA A 45 3.01 20.29 4.05
N SER A 46 2.18 21.01 4.81
CA SER A 46 1.56 20.51 6.04
C SER A 46 0.59 19.36 5.73
N ILE A 47 -0.22 19.50 4.69
CA ILE A 47 -1.14 18.44 4.26
C ILE A 47 -0.37 17.23 3.74
N LYS A 48 0.68 17.43 2.93
CA LYS A 48 1.55 16.35 2.45
C LYS A 48 2.23 15.60 3.60
N ALA A 49 2.68 16.30 4.64
CA ALA A 49 3.26 15.67 5.84
C ALA A 49 2.24 14.76 6.55
N VAL A 50 1.00 15.21 6.72
CA VAL A 50 -0.09 14.40 7.30
C VAL A 50 -0.40 13.18 6.42
N GLN A 51 -0.50 13.36 5.10
CA GLN A 51 -0.74 12.26 4.16
C GLN A 51 0.39 11.22 4.20
N ARG A 52 1.65 11.66 4.24
CA ARG A 52 2.81 10.77 4.40
C ARG A 52 2.73 9.95 5.67
N LEU A 53 2.39 10.58 6.80
CA LEU A 53 2.20 9.89 8.08
C LEU A 53 1.08 8.85 8.01
N LEU A 54 -0.09 9.23 7.46
CA LEU A 54 -1.22 8.33 7.28
C LEU A 54 -0.87 7.11 6.41
N ILE A 55 -0.16 7.34 5.29
CA ILE A 55 0.31 6.27 4.39
C ILE A 55 1.30 5.36 5.11
N PHE A 56 2.25 5.91 5.86
CA PHE A 56 3.20 5.14 6.66
C PHE A 56 2.50 4.25 7.69
N LEU A 57 1.41 4.74 8.28
CA LEU A 57 0.54 4.00 9.20
C LEU A 57 -0.42 3.01 8.49
N GLY A 58 -0.41 2.94 7.16
CA GLY A 58 -1.20 1.99 6.37
C GLY A 58 -2.59 2.48 5.94
N TYR A 59 -2.86 3.79 5.94
CA TYR A 59 -4.14 4.35 5.51
C TYR A 59 -4.06 5.02 4.14
N SER A 60 -4.99 4.66 3.25
CA SER A 60 -5.17 5.33 1.96
C SER A 60 -5.74 6.74 2.15
N THR A 61 -5.18 7.71 1.45
CA THR A 61 -5.50 9.15 1.52
C THR A 61 -6.31 9.67 0.34
N SER A 62 -6.63 8.84 -0.66
CA SER A 62 -7.48 9.22 -1.80
C SER A 62 -8.91 8.66 -1.67
N SER A 63 -9.89 9.37 -2.26
CA SER A 63 -11.29 8.91 -2.33
C SER A 63 -11.46 7.69 -3.23
N THR A 64 -10.53 7.48 -4.17
CA THR A 64 -10.48 6.29 -5.04
C THR A 64 -9.86 5.08 -4.36
N GLY A 65 -9.33 5.23 -3.14
CA GLY A 65 -8.62 4.18 -2.44
C GLY A 65 -7.10 4.13 -2.69
N ALA A 66 -6.58 4.96 -3.59
CA ALA A 66 -5.14 5.10 -3.78
C ALA A 66 -4.45 5.67 -2.53
N PHE A 67 -3.19 5.31 -2.33
CA PHE A 67 -2.31 5.95 -1.37
C PHE A 67 -1.58 7.08 -2.11
N ALA A 68 -1.94 8.33 -1.82
CA ALA A 68 -1.49 9.49 -2.61
C ALA A 68 -1.05 10.65 -1.72
N ILE A 69 -0.05 11.40 -2.16
CA ILE A 69 0.49 12.57 -1.47
C ILE A 69 0.32 13.76 -2.41
N ASP A 70 -0.91 14.27 -2.48
CA ASP A 70 -1.33 15.31 -3.42
C ASP A 70 -1.41 16.70 -2.79
N GLY A 71 -1.27 16.82 -1.46
CA GLY A 71 -1.42 18.10 -0.75
C GLY A 71 -2.87 18.56 -0.60
N ASP A 72 -3.85 17.74 -0.96
CA ASP A 72 -5.28 18.01 -0.73
C ASP A 72 -5.82 17.18 0.44
N PHE A 73 -6.36 17.88 1.43
CA PHE A 73 -7.09 17.25 2.53
C PHE A 73 -8.57 17.10 2.13
N GLY A 74 -8.78 16.28 1.10
CA GLY A 74 -10.09 15.90 0.60
C GLY A 74 -10.75 14.76 1.39
N ARG A 75 -11.74 14.13 0.76
CA ARG A 75 -12.55 13.06 1.37
C ARG A 75 -11.76 11.80 1.69
N GLY A 76 -10.72 11.48 0.90
CA GLY A 76 -9.83 10.36 1.16
C GLY A 76 -8.99 10.56 2.43
N THR A 77 -8.32 11.70 2.55
CA THR A 77 -7.56 12.08 3.75
C THR A 77 -8.48 12.13 4.98
N ASN A 78 -9.71 12.64 4.82
CA ASN A 78 -10.72 12.58 5.89
C ASN A 78 -11.07 11.15 6.31
N ARG A 79 -11.29 10.22 5.36
CA ARG A 79 -11.51 8.80 5.67
C ARG A 79 -10.33 8.21 6.43
N ALA A 80 -9.10 8.50 6.02
CA ALA A 80 -7.90 8.01 6.69
C ALA A 80 -7.82 8.44 8.15
N VAL A 81 -8.07 9.73 8.43
CA VAL A 81 -8.13 10.25 9.80
C VAL A 81 -9.27 9.60 10.59
N ALA A 82 -10.46 9.46 10.00
CA ALA A 82 -11.60 8.82 10.65
C ALA A 82 -11.32 7.34 10.99
N GLN A 83 -10.74 6.58 10.06
CA GLN A 83 -10.33 5.19 10.28
C GLN A 83 -9.29 5.10 11.41
N PHE A 84 -8.26 5.95 11.38
CA PHE A 84 -7.26 6.00 12.46
C PHE A 84 -7.88 6.31 13.82
N GLN A 85 -8.75 7.33 13.89
CA GLN A 85 -9.42 7.71 15.13
C GLN A 85 -10.34 6.60 15.66
N PHE A 86 -11.07 5.92 14.79
CA PHE A 86 -11.92 4.79 15.16
C PHE A 86 -11.09 3.62 15.70
N GLU A 87 -10.03 3.23 14.99
CA GLU A 87 -9.13 2.12 15.39
C GLU A 87 -8.41 2.41 16.72
N ASN A 88 -8.18 3.69 17.04
CA ASN A 88 -7.51 4.10 18.27
C ASN A 88 -8.46 4.67 19.34
N SER A 89 -9.78 4.54 19.15
CA SER A 89 -10.80 5.01 20.11
C SER A 89 -10.67 6.51 20.48
N LEU A 90 -10.26 7.34 19.53
CA LEU A 90 -10.05 8.79 19.70
C LEU A 90 -11.30 9.63 19.41
N ASN A 91 -12.34 9.02 18.83
CA ASN A 91 -13.56 9.71 18.45
C ASN A 91 -14.77 8.80 18.62
N SER A 92 -15.50 9.00 19.72
CA SER A 92 -16.68 8.21 20.10
C SER A 92 -17.89 8.39 19.18
N ASN A 93 -17.89 9.44 18.34
CA ASN A 93 -18.97 9.68 17.40
C ASN A 93 -18.84 8.84 16.12
N LEU A 94 -17.65 8.31 15.83
CA LEU A 94 -17.43 7.44 14.68
C LEU A 94 -17.97 6.04 14.98
N ARG A 95 -18.86 5.58 14.10
CA ARG A 95 -19.41 4.22 14.15
C ARG A 95 -18.85 3.40 13.02
N ARG A 96 -18.65 2.10 13.27
CA ARG A 96 -18.21 1.14 12.26
C ARG A 96 -19.08 1.16 10.99
N SER A 97 -20.40 1.31 11.15
CA SER A 97 -21.34 1.42 10.03
C SER A 97 -21.11 2.65 9.15
N MET A 98 -20.58 3.75 9.69
CA MET A 98 -20.22 4.94 8.91
C MET A 98 -18.97 4.69 8.06
N LEU A 99 -18.00 3.92 8.57
CA LEU A 99 -16.75 3.58 7.88
C LEU A 99 -16.92 2.42 6.88
N CYS A 100 -17.92 1.58 7.09
CA CYS A 100 -18.31 0.45 6.22
C CYS A 100 -19.63 0.76 5.49
N TYR A 101 -19.79 1.99 5.00
CA TYR A 101 -21.00 2.43 4.31
C TYR A 101 -21.30 1.56 3.08
N ASP A 102 -22.59 1.44 2.74
CA ASP A 102 -23.00 0.60 1.61
C ASP A 102 -22.54 1.19 0.27
N CYS A 103 -21.86 0.36 -0.52
CA CYS A 103 -21.33 0.76 -1.82
C CYS A 103 -20.93 -0.44 -2.68
N THR A 104 -20.93 -0.21 -3.99
CA THR A 104 -20.26 -1.05 -5.00
C THR A 104 -18.91 -0.43 -5.36
N TRP A 105 -18.14 -1.10 -6.22
CA TRP A 105 -16.91 -0.52 -6.78
C TRP A 105 -17.15 0.85 -7.44
N GLN A 106 -18.25 1.00 -8.20
CA GLN A 106 -18.60 2.25 -8.89
C GLN A 106 -19.05 3.37 -7.93
N THR A 107 -19.74 3.01 -6.84
CA THR A 107 -20.32 4.01 -5.92
C THR A 107 -19.44 4.30 -4.71
N ALA A 108 -18.37 3.54 -4.48
CA ALA A 108 -17.47 3.69 -3.33
C ALA A 108 -16.97 5.13 -3.14
N SER A 109 -16.39 5.73 -4.17
CA SER A 109 -15.87 7.11 -4.09
C SER A 109 -16.99 8.14 -3.90
N LYS A 110 -18.14 7.96 -4.56
CA LYS A 110 -19.29 8.87 -4.43
C LYS A 110 -19.91 8.81 -3.04
N ASN A 111 -20.09 7.60 -2.50
CA ASN A 111 -20.76 7.35 -1.22
C ASN A 111 -19.85 7.61 -0.01
N ILE A 112 -18.57 7.97 -0.22
CA ILE A 112 -17.64 8.34 0.85
C ILE A 112 -18.16 9.47 1.73
N VAL A 113 -19.13 10.26 1.24
CA VAL A 113 -19.86 11.30 1.99
C VAL A 113 -20.52 10.78 3.28
N ALA A 114 -20.77 9.47 3.38
CA ALA A 114 -21.30 8.83 4.59
C ALA A 114 -20.36 8.94 5.81
N ILE A 115 -19.06 9.12 5.58
CA ILE A 115 -18.09 9.37 6.66
C ILE A 115 -18.19 10.86 7.04
N PRO A 116 -18.48 11.22 8.30
CA PRO A 116 -18.54 12.63 8.67
C PRO A 116 -17.19 13.33 8.50
N ASP A 117 -17.22 14.64 8.27
CA ASP A 117 -15.98 15.44 8.33
C ASP A 117 -15.39 15.33 9.74
N THR A 118 -14.13 14.94 9.79
CA THR A 118 -13.42 14.58 11.01
C THR A 118 -12.28 15.57 11.22
N ARG A 119 -12.25 16.19 12.40
CA ARG A 119 -11.18 17.13 12.75
C ARG A 119 -9.91 16.36 13.12
N LEU A 120 -8.79 16.74 12.50
CA LEU A 120 -7.46 16.35 12.97
C LEU A 120 -7.15 17.15 14.25
N THR A 121 -7.12 16.48 15.40
CA THR A 121 -6.82 17.08 16.70
C THR A 121 -5.35 16.86 17.09
N VAL A 122 -4.83 17.66 18.02
CA VAL A 122 -3.49 17.44 18.62
C VAL A 122 -3.38 16.01 19.16
N ALA A 123 -4.37 15.54 19.93
CA ALA A 123 -4.39 14.16 20.45
C ALA A 123 -4.35 13.09 19.35
N THR A 124 -5.01 13.34 18.21
CA THR A 124 -4.94 12.45 17.06
C THR A 124 -3.53 12.40 16.48
N LEU A 125 -2.91 13.56 16.27
CA LEU A 125 -1.58 13.65 15.71
C LEU A 125 -0.52 13.04 16.66
N GLU A 126 -0.61 13.32 17.97
CA GLU A 126 0.24 12.69 18.98
C GLU A 126 0.17 11.17 18.93
N LYS A 127 -1.05 10.62 18.87
CA LYS A 127 -1.24 9.18 18.77
C LYS A 127 -0.70 8.61 17.47
N MET A 128 -0.83 9.31 16.35
CA MET A 128 -0.24 8.90 15.06
C MET A 128 1.28 8.82 15.14
N LEU A 129 1.93 9.84 15.70
CA LEU A 129 3.38 9.90 15.86
C LEU A 129 3.90 8.79 16.80
N GLN A 130 3.26 8.61 17.95
CA GLN A 130 3.58 7.51 18.88
C GLN A 130 3.39 6.14 18.22
N THR A 131 2.33 5.97 17.42
CA THR A 131 2.08 4.71 16.71
C THR A 131 3.15 4.45 15.66
N ALA A 132 3.60 5.48 14.92
CA ALA A 132 4.68 5.35 13.95
C ALA A 132 5.99 4.90 14.61
N LEU A 133 6.38 5.51 15.73
CA LEU A 133 7.57 5.11 16.48
C LEU A 133 7.49 3.68 16.99
N ARG A 134 6.34 3.31 17.58
CA ARG A 134 6.10 1.94 18.04
C ARG A 134 6.19 0.95 16.88
N MET A 135 5.62 1.26 15.72
CA MET A 135 5.68 0.40 14.54
C MET A 135 7.13 0.18 14.10
N ILE A 136 7.97 1.22 14.10
CA ILE A 136 9.41 1.12 13.82
C ILE A 136 10.10 0.17 14.81
N GLU A 137 9.85 0.36 16.10
CA GLU A 137 10.46 -0.45 17.17
C GLU A 137 10.04 -1.92 17.09
N THR A 138 8.77 -2.19 16.77
CA THR A 138 8.24 -3.56 16.69
C THR A 138 8.33 -4.16 15.29
N ARG A 139 8.93 -3.46 14.32
CA ARG A 139 8.96 -3.84 12.88
C ARG A 139 7.57 -4.13 12.29
N ASN A 140 6.53 -3.54 12.86
CA ASN A 140 5.15 -3.76 12.43
C ASN A 140 4.72 -2.68 11.44
N LEU A 141 5.45 -2.59 10.33
CA LEU A 141 5.26 -1.59 9.27
C LEU A 141 5.48 -2.22 7.90
N MET A 142 5.17 -1.49 6.84
CA MET A 142 5.26 -1.99 5.47
C MET A 142 6.64 -2.59 5.16
N CYS A 143 6.68 -3.83 4.65
CA CYS A 143 7.92 -4.56 4.36
C CYS A 143 8.81 -4.86 5.59
N GLY A 144 8.29 -4.71 6.82
CA GLY A 144 8.97 -5.11 8.06
C GLY A 144 10.23 -4.32 8.44
N ASP A 145 10.59 -3.28 7.68
CA ASP A 145 11.82 -2.52 7.85
C ASP A 145 11.64 -1.03 7.53
N PHE A 146 12.20 -0.17 8.37
CA PHE A 146 11.99 1.28 8.30
C PHE A 146 12.57 1.91 7.03
N GLU A 147 13.75 1.46 6.60
CA GLU A 147 14.39 1.97 5.40
C GLU A 147 13.64 1.52 4.15
N GLU A 148 13.14 0.29 4.14
CA GLU A 148 12.25 -0.23 3.08
C GLU A 148 10.94 0.56 3.00
N ALA A 149 10.32 0.86 4.14
CA ALA A 149 9.11 1.66 4.17
C ALA A 149 9.34 3.09 3.68
N LEU A 150 10.45 3.72 4.06
CA LEU A 150 10.81 5.06 3.58
C LEU A 150 11.14 5.07 2.09
N PHE A 151 11.85 4.06 1.58
CA PHE A 151 12.12 3.92 0.16
C PHE A 151 10.82 3.95 -0.65
N HIS A 152 9.84 3.13 -0.27
CA HIS A 152 8.56 3.08 -0.96
C HIS A 152 7.72 4.33 -0.77
N LEU A 153 7.66 4.89 0.44
CA LEU A 153 6.95 6.14 0.72
C LEU A 153 7.51 7.32 -0.10
N ASN A 154 8.83 7.40 -0.25
CA ASN A 154 9.50 8.43 -1.02
C ASN A 154 9.28 8.24 -2.52
N GLY A 155 9.40 7.00 -3.03
CA GLY A 155 9.07 6.69 -4.42
C GLY A 155 7.62 7.01 -4.77
N LEU A 156 6.69 6.71 -3.86
CA LEU A 156 5.28 7.07 -4.00
C LEU A 156 5.06 8.58 -4.06
N HIS A 157 5.68 9.35 -3.15
CA HIS A 157 5.58 10.81 -3.15
C HIS A 157 6.12 11.41 -4.46
N ARG A 158 7.26 10.91 -4.94
CA ARG A 158 7.89 11.40 -6.19
C ARG A 158 7.20 10.88 -7.45
N SER A 159 6.26 9.94 -7.33
CA SER A 159 5.72 9.17 -8.45
C SER A 159 6.83 8.57 -9.33
N GLN A 160 7.91 8.10 -8.69
CA GLN A 160 9.12 7.62 -9.36
C GLN A 160 9.19 6.09 -9.29
N PHE A 161 9.33 5.46 -10.46
CA PHE A 161 9.43 4.00 -10.61
C PHE A 161 10.83 3.58 -11.02
N LEU A 162 11.16 2.32 -10.75
CA LEU A 162 12.45 1.74 -11.10
C LEU A 162 12.43 1.23 -12.57
N PRO A 163 13.50 1.49 -13.35
CA PRO A 163 13.76 0.76 -14.60
C PRO A 163 14.04 -0.72 -14.31
N CYS A 164 13.90 -1.58 -15.33
CA CYS A 164 14.03 -3.03 -15.15
C CYS A 164 15.40 -3.43 -14.58
N LYS A 165 16.49 -2.77 -14.98
CA LYS A 165 17.82 -3.01 -14.41
C LYS A 165 17.88 -2.75 -12.90
N GLU A 166 17.25 -1.70 -12.40
CA GLU A 166 17.22 -1.40 -10.97
C GLU A 166 16.30 -2.35 -10.20
N ILE A 167 15.18 -2.77 -10.79
CA ILE A 167 14.33 -3.84 -10.22
C ILE A 167 15.13 -5.13 -10.09
N LEU A 168 15.86 -5.54 -11.12
CA LEU A 168 16.69 -6.74 -11.09
C LEU A 168 17.78 -6.62 -10.02
N ASN A 169 18.51 -5.50 -9.97
CA ASN A 169 19.55 -5.29 -8.98
C ASN A 169 19.01 -5.35 -7.54
N ARG A 170 17.81 -4.80 -7.30
CA ARG A 170 17.22 -4.72 -5.97
C ARG A 170 16.58 -6.03 -5.52
N TYR A 171 15.87 -6.71 -6.42
CA TYR A 171 15.01 -7.84 -6.05
C TYR A 171 15.46 -9.18 -6.62
N GLY A 172 16.44 -9.23 -7.53
CA GLY A 172 16.87 -10.45 -8.22
C GLY A 172 17.22 -11.60 -7.26
N THR A 173 18.10 -11.34 -6.29
CA THR A 173 18.46 -12.33 -5.25
C THR A 173 17.25 -12.81 -4.44
N LEU A 174 16.31 -11.92 -4.13
CA LEU A 174 15.08 -12.28 -3.39
C LEU A 174 14.13 -13.09 -4.27
N VAL A 175 14.06 -12.79 -5.57
CA VAL A 175 13.30 -13.56 -6.56
C VAL A 175 13.86 -14.97 -6.66
N ASP A 176 15.18 -15.13 -6.75
CA ASP A 176 15.83 -16.45 -6.80
C ASP A 176 15.52 -17.26 -5.52
N ALA A 177 15.65 -16.64 -4.35
CA ALA A 177 15.32 -17.29 -3.08
C ALA A 177 13.84 -17.71 -3.02
N ALA A 178 12.93 -16.84 -3.45
CA ALA A 178 11.50 -17.13 -3.50
C ALA A 178 11.17 -18.29 -4.46
N ILE A 179 11.83 -18.35 -5.62
CA ILE A 179 11.69 -19.45 -6.59
C ILE A 179 12.16 -20.77 -5.98
N GLN A 180 13.29 -20.78 -5.27
CA GLN A 180 13.76 -21.99 -4.58
C GLN A 180 12.80 -22.42 -3.46
N GLY A 181 12.21 -21.46 -2.74
CA GLY A 181 11.16 -21.72 -1.76
C GLY A 181 9.97 -22.44 -2.38
N VAL A 182 9.39 -21.89 -3.45
CA VAL A 182 8.27 -22.52 -4.17
C VAL A 182 8.67 -23.87 -4.76
N ARG A 183 9.88 -24.01 -5.29
CA ARG A 183 10.38 -25.29 -5.81
C ARG A 183 10.43 -26.37 -4.73
N SER A 184 10.87 -26.02 -3.54
CA SER A 184 10.94 -26.93 -2.40
C SER A 184 9.54 -27.32 -1.91
N GLU A 185 8.59 -26.38 -1.93
CA GLU A 185 7.20 -26.59 -1.51
C GLU A 185 6.35 -27.37 -2.52
N GLN A 186 6.53 -27.12 -3.82
CA GLN A 186 5.59 -27.56 -4.88
C GLN A 186 6.24 -28.40 -5.99
N GLY A 187 7.56 -28.61 -5.95
CA GLY A 187 8.26 -29.48 -6.89
C GLY A 187 8.47 -28.91 -8.31
N PHE A 188 8.23 -27.61 -8.53
CA PHE A 188 8.52 -26.93 -9.80
C PHE A 188 9.10 -25.54 -9.57
N ALA A 189 9.87 -25.05 -10.53
CA ALA A 189 10.46 -23.72 -10.48
C ALA A 189 9.73 -22.75 -11.40
N ILE A 190 9.42 -21.56 -10.89
CA ILE A 190 8.96 -20.42 -11.68
C ILE A 190 10.16 -19.85 -12.45
N VAL A 191 9.93 -19.43 -13.69
CA VAL A 191 10.94 -18.72 -14.49
C VAL A 191 11.06 -17.27 -13.98
N PRO A 192 12.26 -16.77 -13.62
CA PRO A 192 12.43 -15.49 -12.91
C PRO A 192 11.93 -14.28 -13.68
N GLU A 193 11.97 -14.31 -15.02
CA GLU A 193 11.41 -13.24 -15.87
C GLU A 193 9.93 -12.98 -15.56
N TRP A 194 9.13 -14.01 -15.24
CA TRP A 194 7.72 -13.81 -14.89
C TRP A 194 7.54 -13.03 -13.59
N MET A 195 8.34 -13.34 -12.57
CA MET A 195 8.27 -12.63 -11.29
C MET A 195 8.68 -11.17 -11.45
N LEU A 196 9.81 -10.93 -12.11
CA LEU A 196 10.33 -9.58 -12.34
C LEU A 196 9.40 -8.75 -13.23
N ALA A 197 8.82 -9.34 -14.28
CA ALA A 197 7.85 -8.69 -15.16
C ALA A 197 6.58 -8.29 -14.41
N ILE A 198 6.08 -9.13 -13.50
CA ILE A 198 4.93 -8.79 -12.65
C ILE A 198 5.27 -7.67 -11.67
N ILE A 199 6.43 -7.71 -11.02
CA ILE A 199 6.89 -6.61 -10.15
C ILE A 199 6.95 -5.29 -10.94
N LYS A 200 7.49 -5.32 -12.16
CA LYS A 200 7.53 -4.16 -13.05
C LYS A 200 6.14 -3.65 -13.40
N GLN A 201 5.25 -4.54 -13.82
CA GLN A 201 3.91 -4.19 -14.27
C GLN A 201 3.05 -3.61 -13.14
N GLU A 202 2.99 -4.28 -12.00
CA GLU A 202 2.05 -3.94 -10.93
C GLU A 202 2.52 -2.70 -10.15
N THR A 203 3.83 -2.58 -9.91
CA THR A 203 4.35 -1.56 -8.99
C THR A 203 5.48 -0.71 -9.55
N GLY A 204 6.06 -1.07 -10.68
CA GLY A 204 7.28 -0.42 -11.15
C GLY A 204 8.42 -0.53 -10.14
N GLY A 205 8.43 -1.58 -9.30
CA GLY A 205 9.41 -1.76 -8.24
C GLY A 205 9.22 -0.92 -6.98
N VAL A 206 8.14 -0.13 -6.88
CA VAL A 206 7.81 0.69 -5.70
C VAL A 206 6.42 0.29 -5.18
N VAL A 207 6.33 -0.23 -3.95
CA VAL A 207 5.05 -0.64 -3.36
C VAL A 207 4.07 0.53 -3.32
N ARG A 208 2.90 0.33 -3.91
CA ARG A 208 1.81 1.31 -3.98
C ARG A 208 0.50 0.66 -3.54
N PRO A 209 0.21 0.59 -2.24
CA PRO A 209 -1.00 -0.08 -1.78
C PRO A 209 -2.24 0.59 -2.38
N ARG A 210 -3.32 -0.18 -2.50
CA ARG A 210 -4.63 0.33 -2.91
C ARG A 210 -5.70 -0.25 -2.01
N PHE A 211 -6.53 0.61 -1.45
CA PHE A 211 -7.63 0.25 -0.57
C PHE A 211 -8.94 0.21 -1.33
N GLU A 212 -9.62 -0.94 -1.32
CA GLU A 212 -10.90 -1.12 -1.98
C GLU A 212 -12.05 -1.04 -0.97
N GLN A 213 -12.65 0.14 -0.84
CA GLN A 213 -13.73 0.39 0.13
C GLN A 213 -14.89 -0.60 0.01
N HIS A 214 -15.28 -0.98 -1.21
CA HIS A 214 -16.37 -1.92 -1.43
C HIS A 214 -16.04 -3.33 -0.90
N TYR A 215 -14.75 -3.72 -0.82
CA TYR A 215 -14.33 -4.93 -0.12
C TYR A 215 -14.51 -4.78 1.38
N LEU A 216 -14.13 -3.64 1.97
CA LEU A 216 -14.30 -3.39 3.41
C LEU A 216 -15.78 -3.47 3.80
N SER A 217 -16.65 -2.81 3.04
CA SER A 217 -18.09 -2.81 3.28
C SER A 217 -18.68 -4.22 3.15
N ARG A 218 -18.31 -4.97 2.10
CA ARG A 218 -18.72 -6.37 1.90
C ARG A 218 -18.26 -7.28 3.05
N PHE A 219 -16.99 -7.23 3.42
CA PHE A 219 -16.47 -8.07 4.50
C PHE A 219 -17.12 -7.71 5.84
N ASN A 220 -17.38 -6.43 6.09
CA ASN A 220 -18.06 -6.02 7.31
C ASN A 220 -19.51 -6.56 7.39
N GLN A 221 -20.22 -6.61 6.26
CA GLN A 221 -21.56 -7.21 6.22
C GLN A 221 -21.52 -8.73 6.45
N GLN A 222 -20.55 -9.42 5.86
CA GLN A 222 -20.40 -10.87 5.97
C GLN A 222 -19.84 -11.31 7.33
N GLU A 223 -18.94 -10.53 7.91
CA GLU A 223 -18.16 -10.87 9.09
C GLU A 223 -18.10 -9.69 10.09
N PRO A 224 -19.25 -9.22 10.62
CA PRO A 224 -19.32 -7.99 11.42
C PRO A 224 -18.56 -8.06 12.75
N ARG A 225 -18.27 -9.28 13.24
CA ARG A 225 -17.52 -9.53 14.48
C ARG A 225 -16.00 -9.54 14.28
N THR A 226 -15.53 -9.64 13.04
CA THR A 226 -14.09 -9.62 12.74
C THR A 226 -13.53 -8.25 13.08
N ASP A 227 -12.31 -8.22 13.62
CA ASP A 227 -11.60 -6.98 13.92
C ASP A 227 -11.56 -6.04 12.69
N PHE A 228 -11.78 -4.75 12.93
CA PHE A 228 -11.90 -3.77 11.84
C PHE A 228 -10.57 -3.57 11.11
N VAL A 229 -9.45 -3.60 11.85
CA VAL A 229 -8.10 -3.44 11.28
C VAL A 229 -7.82 -4.58 10.32
N GLU A 230 -8.09 -5.82 10.72
CA GLU A 230 -7.93 -6.98 9.84
C GLU A 230 -8.81 -6.89 8.59
N LEU A 231 -10.08 -6.46 8.70
CA LEU A 231 -10.93 -6.25 7.52
C LEU A 231 -10.40 -5.16 6.58
N ARG A 232 -9.85 -4.08 7.13
CA ARG A 232 -9.21 -3.02 6.34
C ARG A 232 -8.02 -3.57 5.56
N TYR A 233 -7.13 -4.34 6.19
CA TYR A 233 -5.99 -4.97 5.50
C TYR A 233 -6.43 -6.01 4.46
N ARG A 234 -7.50 -6.79 4.72
CA ARG A 234 -8.08 -7.71 3.71
C ARG A 234 -8.60 -6.98 2.48
N SER A 235 -8.98 -5.73 2.65
CA SER A 235 -9.51 -4.85 1.60
C SER A 235 -8.43 -4.04 0.89
N MET A 236 -7.15 -4.41 1.04
CA MET A 236 -6.03 -3.71 0.42
C MET A 236 -5.25 -4.63 -0.50
N SER A 237 -4.97 -4.22 -1.74
CA SER A 237 -3.87 -4.80 -2.51
C SER A 237 -2.56 -4.14 -2.08
N PHE A 238 -1.52 -4.94 -1.90
CA PHE A 238 -0.23 -4.42 -1.44
C PHE A 238 0.94 -5.31 -1.90
N GLY A 239 2.15 -4.86 -1.56
CA GLY A 239 3.39 -5.53 -1.94
C GLY A 239 3.74 -5.30 -3.40
N LEU A 240 4.86 -5.87 -3.83
CA LEU A 240 5.42 -5.64 -5.18
C LEU A 240 4.55 -6.23 -6.30
N GLY A 241 3.71 -7.22 -5.99
CA GLY A 241 2.76 -7.83 -6.93
C GLY A 241 1.31 -7.39 -6.75
N GLN A 242 1.00 -6.38 -5.93
CA GLN A 242 -0.39 -5.91 -5.72
C GLN A 242 -1.39 -7.02 -5.36
N ILE A 243 -1.00 -7.94 -4.48
CA ILE A 243 -1.87 -9.04 -4.09
C ILE A 243 -2.91 -8.51 -3.09
N MET A 244 -4.19 -8.72 -3.39
CA MET A 244 -5.29 -8.35 -2.50
C MET A 244 -5.19 -9.11 -1.17
N GLY A 245 -5.28 -8.41 -0.05
CA GLY A 245 -5.09 -8.94 1.30
C GLY A 245 -6.07 -10.06 1.66
N GLU A 246 -7.25 -10.14 1.02
CA GLU A 246 -8.15 -11.29 1.15
C GLU A 246 -7.49 -12.64 0.79
N ASN A 247 -6.43 -12.61 -0.02
CA ASN A 247 -5.67 -13.77 -0.45
C ASN A 247 -4.55 -14.16 0.53
N TYR A 248 -4.47 -13.59 1.73
CA TYR A 248 -3.38 -13.84 2.69
C TYR A 248 -3.11 -15.34 2.92
N ARG A 249 -4.17 -16.16 3.06
CA ARG A 249 -4.02 -17.62 3.23
C ARG A 249 -3.43 -18.30 2.00
N ARG A 250 -3.77 -17.83 0.79
CA ARG A 250 -3.28 -18.41 -0.47
C ARG A 250 -1.77 -18.22 -0.66
N VAL A 251 -1.21 -17.17 -0.07
CA VAL A 251 0.23 -16.89 -0.09
C VAL A 251 0.94 -17.36 1.18
N GLY A 252 0.22 -18.01 2.10
CA GLY A 252 0.78 -18.59 3.32
C GLY A 252 1.01 -17.61 4.47
N ALA A 253 0.41 -16.42 4.44
CA ALA A 253 0.45 -15.50 5.57
C ALA A 253 -0.59 -15.87 6.64
N ALA A 254 -0.35 -15.47 7.89
CA ALA A 254 -1.25 -15.77 9.02
C ALA A 254 -2.53 -14.92 9.04
N SER A 255 -2.43 -13.66 8.59
CA SER A 255 -3.54 -12.72 8.45
C SER A 255 -3.21 -11.69 7.36
N ALA A 256 -4.16 -10.88 6.93
CA ALA A 256 -3.89 -9.81 5.97
C ALA A 256 -2.97 -8.72 6.57
N HIS A 257 -3.14 -8.39 7.85
CA HIS A 257 -2.21 -7.50 8.55
C HIS A 257 -0.79 -8.09 8.57
N ALA A 258 -0.63 -9.38 8.91
CA ALA A 258 0.68 -10.03 8.89
C ALA A 258 1.28 -10.04 7.48
N MET A 259 0.46 -10.27 6.45
CA MET A 259 0.89 -10.19 5.05
C MET A 259 1.46 -8.78 4.76
N PHE A 260 0.81 -7.69 5.19
CA PHE A 260 1.25 -6.30 4.97
C PHE A 260 2.57 -5.94 5.66
N THR A 261 2.76 -6.42 6.88
CA THR A 261 3.95 -6.09 7.69
C THR A 261 5.09 -7.09 7.55
N SER A 262 4.92 -8.12 6.70
CA SER A 262 5.96 -9.11 6.45
C SER A 262 7.19 -8.47 5.79
N PRO A 263 8.42 -8.93 6.12
CA PRO A 263 9.67 -8.52 5.49
C PRO A 263 9.63 -8.52 3.96
N LEU A 264 10.45 -7.68 3.32
CA LEU A 264 10.52 -7.60 1.86
C LEU A 264 10.74 -8.97 1.18
N ALA A 265 11.57 -9.84 1.76
CA ALA A 265 11.79 -11.20 1.23
C ALA A 265 10.49 -12.01 1.17
N ASP A 266 9.66 -11.92 2.21
CA ASP A 266 8.35 -12.57 2.27
C ASP A 266 7.36 -11.92 1.30
N GLN A 267 7.44 -10.60 1.08
CA GLN A 267 6.65 -9.94 0.04
C GLN A 267 6.93 -10.52 -1.35
N VAL A 268 8.21 -10.76 -1.68
CA VAL A 268 8.61 -11.38 -2.94
C VAL A 268 8.18 -12.85 -2.99
N LEU A 269 8.26 -13.58 -1.87
CA LEU A 269 7.76 -14.95 -1.75
C LEU A 269 6.24 -15.03 -1.97
N PHE A 270 5.47 -14.06 -1.49
CA PHE A 270 4.03 -14.00 -1.73
C PHE A 270 3.72 -13.84 -3.22
N VAL A 271 4.51 -13.05 -3.96
CA VAL A 271 4.40 -12.96 -5.43
C VAL A 271 4.65 -14.33 -6.08
N ALA A 272 5.70 -15.04 -5.67
CA ALA A 272 6.00 -16.38 -6.18
C ALA A 272 4.85 -17.36 -5.92
N ARG A 273 4.37 -17.44 -4.68
CA ARG A 273 3.25 -18.32 -4.30
C ARG A 273 1.96 -17.96 -5.01
N PHE A 274 1.69 -16.67 -5.23
CA PHE A 274 0.51 -16.25 -5.97
C PHE A 274 0.59 -16.67 -7.45
N LEU A 275 1.77 -16.50 -8.07
CA LEU A 275 2.04 -16.93 -9.45
C LEU A 275 2.01 -18.45 -9.65
N ALA A 276 2.40 -19.22 -8.63
CA ALA A 276 2.37 -20.68 -8.67
C ALA A 276 0.99 -21.27 -9.01
N GLN A 277 -0.10 -20.51 -8.79
CA GLN A 277 -1.47 -20.88 -9.19
C GLN A 277 -1.70 -20.92 -10.71
N ARG A 278 -0.74 -20.45 -11.51
CA ARG A 278 -0.71 -20.52 -12.99
C ARG A 278 0.53 -21.27 -13.46
N ARG A 279 0.83 -22.40 -12.80
CA ARG A 279 2.00 -23.24 -13.05
C ARG A 279 2.22 -23.51 -14.55
N GLU A 280 1.16 -23.81 -15.28
CA GLU A 280 1.17 -24.11 -16.71
C GLU A 280 1.76 -22.97 -17.56
N VAL A 281 1.68 -21.73 -17.08
CA VAL A 281 2.27 -20.55 -17.71
C VAL A 281 3.68 -20.28 -17.16
N VAL A 282 3.80 -20.21 -15.84
CA VAL A 282 4.98 -19.59 -15.19
C VAL A 282 6.25 -20.47 -15.21
N ILE A 283 6.13 -21.74 -15.60
CA ILE A 283 7.29 -22.62 -15.84
C ILE A 283 7.91 -22.47 -17.23
N LYS A 284 7.22 -21.78 -18.16
CA LYS A 284 7.62 -21.73 -19.56
C LYS A 284 8.75 -20.72 -19.77
N ARG A 285 9.88 -21.21 -20.29
CA ARG A 285 10.98 -20.37 -20.79
C ARG A 285 10.66 -19.72 -22.13
N ASN A 286 9.86 -20.35 -22.98
CA ASN A 286 9.45 -19.77 -24.26
C ASN A 286 7.93 -19.63 -24.27
N PRO A 287 7.38 -18.62 -23.57
CA PRO A 287 5.94 -18.42 -23.51
C PRO A 287 5.38 -17.97 -24.85
N SER A 288 4.15 -18.39 -25.16
CA SER A 288 3.40 -17.90 -26.31
C SER A 288 2.61 -16.63 -25.96
N GLU A 289 2.02 -16.00 -26.96
CA GLU A 289 1.09 -14.87 -26.75
C GLU A 289 -0.05 -15.23 -25.78
N ALA A 290 -0.62 -16.43 -25.91
CA ALA A 290 -1.70 -16.92 -25.06
C ALA A 290 -1.31 -17.02 -23.57
N ASP A 291 -0.04 -17.26 -23.28
CA ASP A 291 0.48 -17.31 -21.91
C ASP A 291 0.44 -15.92 -21.24
N PHE A 292 0.81 -14.87 -21.99
CA PHE A 292 0.72 -13.48 -21.51
C PHE A 292 -0.72 -13.04 -21.29
N HIS A 293 -1.65 -13.41 -22.18
CA HIS A 293 -3.08 -13.17 -21.96
C HIS A 293 -3.61 -13.87 -20.71
N THR A 294 -3.22 -15.12 -20.50
CA THR A 294 -3.64 -15.92 -19.34
C THR A 294 -3.19 -15.25 -18.04
N LEU A 295 -1.93 -14.82 -17.97
CA LEU A 295 -1.38 -14.22 -16.75
C LEU A 295 -1.89 -12.79 -16.50
N ALA A 296 -1.99 -11.97 -17.55
CA ALA A 296 -2.55 -10.61 -17.44
C ALA A 296 -4.02 -10.63 -17.01
N ARG A 297 -4.83 -11.57 -17.54
CA ARG A 297 -6.21 -11.76 -17.08
C ARG A 297 -6.28 -12.21 -15.62
N PHE A 298 -5.34 -13.04 -15.18
CA PHE A 298 -5.30 -13.53 -13.79
C PHE A 298 -5.04 -12.39 -12.78
N TYR A 299 -4.13 -11.47 -13.08
CA TYR A 299 -3.82 -10.33 -12.22
C TYR A 299 -4.82 -9.18 -12.34
N ASN A 300 -5.15 -8.77 -13.57
CA ASN A 300 -5.87 -7.53 -13.82
C ASN A 300 -7.36 -7.74 -14.14
N GLY A 301 -7.82 -8.99 -14.13
CA GLY A 301 -9.22 -9.35 -14.36
C GLY A 301 -9.64 -9.29 -15.84
N PRO A 302 -10.95 -9.39 -16.13
CA PRO A 302 -11.44 -9.57 -17.50
C PRO A 302 -11.17 -8.38 -18.43
N GLY A 303 -11.02 -7.17 -17.89
CA GLY A 303 -10.74 -5.95 -18.67
C GLY A 303 -9.27 -5.74 -19.06
N TYR A 304 -8.39 -6.71 -18.79
CA TYR A 304 -6.94 -6.55 -18.96
C TYR A 304 -6.51 -6.15 -20.38
N ALA A 305 -7.21 -6.63 -21.40
CA ALA A 305 -6.85 -6.43 -22.80
C ALA A 305 -7.03 -4.95 -23.22
N SER A 306 -8.06 -4.27 -22.71
CA SER A 306 -8.32 -2.85 -22.98
C SER A 306 -7.22 -1.91 -22.45
N HIS A 307 -6.37 -2.43 -21.54
CA HIS A 307 -5.23 -1.70 -20.98
C HIS A 307 -3.89 -2.26 -21.47
N PHE A 308 -3.88 -3.14 -22.47
CA PHE A 308 -2.66 -3.72 -23.05
C PHE A 308 -1.72 -4.39 -22.03
N TYR A 309 -2.27 -4.92 -20.93
CA TYR A 309 -1.44 -5.52 -19.88
C TYR A 309 -0.67 -6.76 -20.36
N HIS A 310 -1.23 -7.53 -21.30
CA HIS A 310 -0.56 -8.69 -21.88
C HIS A 310 0.65 -8.29 -22.74
N GLU A 311 0.52 -7.24 -23.56
CA GLU A 311 1.63 -6.70 -24.37
C GLU A 311 2.73 -6.09 -23.50
N SER A 312 2.33 -5.36 -22.46
CA SER A 312 3.27 -4.80 -21.47
C SER A 312 4.04 -5.91 -20.77
N LEU A 313 3.34 -6.95 -20.30
CA LEU A 313 3.94 -8.09 -19.63
C LEU A 313 4.92 -8.84 -20.56
N ALA A 314 4.58 -9.01 -21.83
CA ALA A 314 5.46 -9.60 -22.83
C ALA A 314 6.73 -8.77 -23.05
N THR A 315 6.59 -7.44 -23.07
CA THR A 315 7.71 -6.51 -23.19
C THR A 315 8.66 -6.63 -21.99
N TRP A 316 8.12 -6.59 -20.76
CA TRP A 316 8.93 -6.69 -19.54
C TRP A 316 9.62 -8.05 -19.43
N PHE A 317 8.91 -9.14 -19.76
CA PHE A 317 9.49 -10.48 -19.77
C PHE A 317 10.71 -10.57 -20.70
N LYS A 318 10.61 -10.02 -21.91
CA LYS A 318 11.73 -9.96 -22.87
C LYS A 318 12.88 -9.10 -22.35
N GLU A 319 12.58 -7.96 -21.72
CA GLU A 319 13.62 -7.09 -21.17
C GLU A 319 14.40 -7.76 -20.04
N PHE A 320 13.71 -8.40 -19.09
CA PHE A 320 14.38 -9.14 -18.01
C PHE A 320 15.17 -10.34 -18.53
N ARG A 321 14.72 -11.00 -19.60
CA ARG A 321 15.51 -12.04 -20.26
C ARG A 321 16.86 -11.53 -20.73
N LEU A 322 16.89 -10.37 -21.38
CA LEU A 322 18.12 -9.75 -21.87
C LEU A 322 19.04 -9.31 -20.73
N LEU A 323 18.48 -8.94 -19.58
CA LEU A 323 19.27 -8.55 -18.40
C LEU A 323 19.83 -9.74 -17.61
N LEU A 324 19.19 -10.91 -17.73
CA LEU A 324 19.59 -12.14 -17.04
C LEU A 324 20.54 -13.03 -17.88
N SER A 325 20.68 -12.74 -19.18
CA SER A 325 21.59 -13.44 -20.10
C SER A 325 23.01 -12.94 -19.99
#